data_AF-A0A3M1ZN66-F1
#
_entry.id   AF-A0A3M1ZN66-F1
#
_cell.length_a   1.000
_cell.length_b   1.000
_cell.length_c   1.000
_cell.angle_alpha   90.00
_cell.angle_beta   90.00
_cell.angle_gamma   90.00
#
_symmetry.space_group_name_H-M   'P 1'
#
loop_
_entity.id
_entity.type
_entity.pdbx_description
1 polymer ?
#
loop_
_entity_poly.entity_id
_entity_poly.type
_entity_poly.pdbx_seq_one_letter_code
_entity_poly.pdbx_strand_id
1 'polypeptide(L)'
;MLRLIGTIGEGGQVKVKGRDRLDAFFEKHKGKRFVVTFEPEKKYRTGSQNAYYWGVVIPEVIAGMRAQGYDVTPCKADAEAVHEMLKGMFGSKRQLVGADGVLLEVPGSTSEMSKEQFAQYIDRVAQWAAEFLGIAISEAVR
;
A
#
# COMPACT_ATOMS: atom_id res chain seq x y z
N MET A 1 2.52 -19.29 3.46
CA MET A 1 3.63 -18.41 3.90
C MET A 1 3.22 -17.80 5.23
N LEU A 2 3.96 -18.08 6.32
CA LEU A 2 3.71 -17.48 7.64
C LEU A 2 4.67 -16.29 7.82
N ARG A 3 4.14 -15.12 8.19
CA ARG A 3 4.94 -13.94 8.54
C ARG A 3 4.64 -13.57 9.99
N LEU A 4 5.69 -13.38 10.78
CA LEU A 4 5.60 -12.98 12.18
C LEU A 4 6.60 -11.85 12.43
N ILE A 5 6.22 -10.91 13.28
CA ILE A 5 7.09 -9.81 13.69
C ILE A 5 7.89 -10.25 14.91
N GLY A 6 9.18 -9.97 14.94
CA GLY A 6 10.04 -10.27 16.07
C GLY A 6 11.08 -9.19 16.30
N THR A 7 11.61 -9.16 17.51
CA THR A 7 12.69 -8.26 17.91
C THR A 7 13.93 -9.08 18.21
N ILE A 8 15.09 -8.60 17.77
CA ILE A 8 16.39 -9.16 18.14
C ILE A 8 16.93 -8.29 19.28
N GLY A 9 17.12 -8.89 20.46
CA GLY A 9 17.71 -8.20 21.62
C GLY A 9 19.21 -8.02 21.46
N GLU A 10 19.81 -7.16 22.28
CA GLU A 10 21.25 -6.82 22.21
C GLU A 10 22.19 -8.02 22.40
N GLY A 11 21.73 -9.08 23.08
CA GLY A 11 22.46 -10.35 23.22
C GLY A 11 22.25 -11.34 22.07
N GLY A 12 21.60 -10.94 20.98
CA GLY A 12 21.30 -11.80 19.83
C GLY A 12 20.06 -12.70 19.98
N GLN A 13 19.33 -12.59 21.08
CA GLN A 13 18.11 -13.37 21.29
C GLN A 13 16.96 -12.88 20.41
N VAL A 14 16.36 -13.78 19.62
CA VAL A 14 15.19 -13.48 18.77
C VAL A 14 13.91 -13.74 19.55
N LYS A 15 13.10 -12.70 19.76
CA LYS A 15 11.77 -12.80 20.36
C LYS A 15 10.71 -12.58 19.29
N VAL A 16 9.97 -13.63 18.94
CA VAL A 16 8.89 -13.57 17.94
C VAL A 16 7.55 -13.31 18.62
N LYS A 17 6.77 -12.34 18.13
CA LYS A 17 5.38 -12.12 18.54
C LYS A 17 4.49 -13.20 17.93
N GLY A 18 3.62 -13.80 18.75
CA GLY A 18 2.71 -14.87 18.30
C GLY A 18 3.39 -16.24 18.18
N ARG A 19 4.21 -16.60 19.18
CA ARG A 19 4.95 -17.87 19.24
C ARG A 19 4.04 -19.10 19.06
N ASP A 20 2.84 -19.08 19.63
CA ASP A 20 1.88 -20.17 19.52
C ASP A 20 1.51 -20.50 18.06
N ARG A 21 1.42 -19.47 17.19
CA ARG A 21 1.15 -19.64 15.76
C ARG A 21 2.35 -20.23 15.02
N LEU A 22 3.56 -19.92 15.46
CA LEU A 22 4.78 -20.51 14.93
C LEU A 22 4.85 -22.00 15.30
N ASP A 23 4.54 -22.34 16.54
CA ASP A 23 4.57 -23.72 17.02
C ASP A 23 3.50 -24.58 16.32
N ALA A 24 2.26 -24.06 16.17
CA ALA A 24 1.23 -24.71 15.38
C ALA A 24 1.63 -24.90 13.91
N PHE A 25 2.37 -23.95 13.34
CA PHE A 25 2.89 -24.06 11.98
C PHE A 25 3.96 -25.15 11.86
N PHE A 26 4.86 -25.29 12.84
CA PHE A 26 5.86 -26.35 12.87
C PHE A 26 5.23 -27.73 13.01
N GLU A 27 4.25 -27.89 13.89
CA GLU A 27 3.57 -29.18 14.08
C GLU A 27 2.91 -29.65 12.79
N LYS A 28 2.24 -28.73 12.08
CA LYS A 28 1.59 -29.01 10.80
C LYS A 28 2.56 -29.39 9.67
N HIS A 29 3.82 -28.98 9.75
CA HIS A 29 4.81 -29.17 8.68
C HIS A 29 6.00 -30.05 9.09
N LYS A 30 5.82 -30.88 10.12
CA LYS A 30 6.82 -31.81 10.62
C LYS A 30 7.43 -32.65 9.49
N GLY A 31 8.76 -32.78 9.48
CA GLY A 31 9.51 -33.56 8.49
C GLY A 31 9.73 -32.88 7.13
N LYS A 32 9.26 -31.64 6.92
CA LYS A 32 9.52 -30.88 5.69
C LYS A 32 10.72 -29.95 5.84
N ARG A 33 11.46 -29.73 4.75
CA ARG A 33 12.50 -28.69 4.67
C ARG A 33 11.83 -27.32 4.52
N PHE A 34 12.36 -26.31 5.19
CA PHE A 34 11.87 -24.93 5.10
C PHE A 34 13.04 -23.94 5.06
N VAL A 35 12.75 -22.75 4.53
CA VAL A 35 13.66 -21.59 4.51
C VAL A 35 13.09 -20.55 5.47
N VAL A 36 13.94 -19.96 6.31
CA VAL A 36 13.59 -18.84 7.20
C VAL A 36 14.26 -17.58 6.66
N THR A 37 13.47 -16.54 6.46
CA THR A 37 13.96 -15.24 5.98
C THR A 37 13.73 -14.20 7.07
N PHE A 38 14.80 -13.53 7.49
CA PHE A 38 14.73 -12.39 8.38
C PHE A 38 14.89 -11.12 7.55
N GLU A 39 13.93 -10.22 7.67
CA GLU A 39 13.95 -8.92 7.00
C GLU A 39 13.75 -7.84 8.07
N PRO A 40 14.44 -6.69 8.00
CA PRO A 40 14.12 -5.54 8.84
C PRO A 40 12.63 -5.25 8.76
N GLU A 41 11.99 -4.94 9.90
CA GLU A 41 10.59 -4.55 9.90
C GLU A 41 10.41 -3.31 9.04
N LYS A 42 9.96 -3.51 7.81
CA LYS A 42 9.42 -2.43 7.00
C LYS A 42 8.10 -2.06 7.66
N LYS A 43 7.96 -0.80 8.07
CA LYS A 43 6.64 -0.25 8.45
C LYS A 43 5.76 -0.23 7.20
N TYR A 44 5.20 -1.39 6.84
CA TYR A 44 4.07 -1.47 5.94
C TYR A 44 2.96 -0.61 6.55
N ARG A 45 2.30 0.23 5.73
CA ARG A 45 1.26 1.23 6.10
C ARG A 45 0.71 0.98 7.50
N THR A 46 1.00 1.88 8.46
CA THR A 46 0.20 1.94 9.68
C THR A 46 -1.26 2.03 9.26
N GLY A 47 -2.13 1.17 9.80
CA GLY A 47 -3.52 1.03 9.36
C GLY A 47 -4.30 2.34 9.24
N SER A 48 -3.89 3.39 9.97
CA SER A 48 -4.41 4.74 9.88
C SER A 48 -4.24 5.42 8.51
N GLN A 49 -3.07 5.34 7.88
CA GLN A 49 -2.84 5.97 6.57
C GLN A 49 -3.61 5.27 5.45
N ASN A 50 -3.70 3.94 5.52
CA ASN A 50 -4.50 3.16 4.58
C ASN A 50 -6.00 3.45 4.77
N ALA A 51 -6.47 3.48 6.02
CA ALA A 51 -7.86 3.79 6.34
C ALA A 51 -8.22 5.22 5.93
N TYR A 52 -7.31 6.17 6.13
CA TYR A 52 -7.48 7.55 5.65
C TYR A 52 -7.58 7.62 4.13
N TYR A 53 -6.68 6.95 3.41
CA TYR A 53 -6.70 6.96 1.94
C TYR A 53 -8.04 6.42 1.39
N TRP A 54 -8.47 5.25 1.85
CA TRP A 54 -9.69 4.63 1.35
C TRP A 54 -10.98 5.23 1.94
N GLY A 55 -10.91 5.77 3.15
CA GLY A 55 -12.07 6.29 3.88
C GLY A 55 -12.32 7.79 3.69
N VAL A 56 -11.31 8.56 3.26
CA VAL A 56 -11.40 10.02 3.08
C VAL A 56 -10.97 10.41 1.67
N VAL A 57 -9.73 10.13 1.30
CA VAL A 57 -9.14 10.64 0.05
C VAL A 57 -9.90 10.16 -1.19
N ILE A 58 -10.12 8.84 -1.32
CA ILE A 58 -10.84 8.28 -2.47
C ILE A 58 -12.30 8.78 -2.55
N PRO A 59 -13.10 8.74 -1.46
CA PRO A 59 -14.45 9.31 -1.49
C PRO A 59 -14.52 10.79 -1.87
N GLU A 60 -13.60 11.62 -1.38
CA GLU A 60 -13.57 13.04 -1.72
C GLU A 60 -13.18 13.28 -3.18
N VAL A 61 -12.21 12.53 -3.71
CA VAL A 61 -11.87 12.56 -5.14
C VAL A 61 -13.07 12.16 -5.99
N ILE A 62 -13.78 11.08 -5.64
CA ILE A 62 -15.00 10.67 -6.34
C ILE A 62 -16.07 11.77 -6.30
N ALA A 63 -16.26 12.41 -5.15
CA ALA A 63 -17.20 13.52 -5.01
C ALA A 63 -16.83 14.71 -5.90
N GLY A 64 -15.54 15.07 -5.94
CA GLY A 64 -15.02 16.11 -6.83
C GLY A 64 -15.20 15.77 -8.31
N MET A 65 -14.86 14.54 -8.72
CA MET A 65 -15.09 14.07 -10.09
C MET A 65 -16.59 14.12 -10.45
N ARG A 66 -17.46 13.64 -9.57
CA ARG A 66 -18.89 13.71 -9.79
C ARG A 66 -19.40 15.14 -9.93
N ALA A 67 -18.87 16.08 -9.13
CA ALA A 67 -19.21 17.50 -9.23
C ALA A 67 -18.77 18.13 -10.56
N GLN A 68 -17.70 17.62 -11.18
CA GLN A 68 -17.22 18.01 -12.51
C GLN A 68 -17.96 17.28 -13.66
N GLY A 69 -18.95 16.44 -13.35
CA GLY A 69 -19.78 15.75 -14.34
C GLY A 69 -19.27 14.39 -14.81
N TYR A 70 -18.27 13.80 -14.14
CA TYR A 70 -17.86 12.43 -14.41
C TYR A 70 -18.89 11.43 -13.88
N ASP A 71 -19.13 10.36 -14.65
CA ASP A 71 -20.03 9.26 -14.26
C ASP A 71 -19.31 8.30 -13.31
N VAL A 72 -19.16 8.72 -12.05
CA VAL A 72 -18.56 7.93 -10.97
C VAL A 72 -19.42 7.99 -9.71
N THR A 73 -19.47 6.88 -8.99
CA THR A 73 -20.22 6.74 -7.74
C THR A 73 -19.29 6.29 -6.61
N PRO A 74 -19.63 6.49 -5.33
CA PRO A 74 -18.81 6.01 -4.20
C PRO A 74 -18.95 4.49 -3.99
N CYS A 75 -19.13 3.72 -5.07
CA CYS A 75 -19.18 2.27 -5.03
C CYS A 75 -17.76 1.68 -5.02
N LYS A 76 -17.64 0.41 -4.62
CA LYS A 76 -16.34 -0.26 -4.56
C LYS A 76 -15.63 -0.30 -5.92
N ALA A 77 -16.37 -0.57 -7.01
CA ALA A 77 -15.78 -0.69 -8.33
C ALA A 77 -15.14 0.63 -8.79
N ASP A 78 -15.84 1.74 -8.61
CA ASP A 78 -15.36 3.06 -8.98
C ASP A 78 -14.24 3.53 -8.06
N ALA A 79 -14.29 3.21 -6.76
CA ALA A 79 -13.20 3.48 -5.83
C ALA A 79 -11.89 2.79 -6.25
N GLU A 80 -11.96 1.53 -6.68
CA GLU A 80 -10.79 0.81 -7.21
C GLU A 80 -10.35 1.37 -8.57
N ALA A 81 -11.28 1.78 -9.44
CA ALA A 81 -10.96 2.41 -10.72
C ALA A 81 -10.25 3.76 -10.54
N VAL A 82 -10.75 4.61 -9.65
CA VAL A 82 -10.12 5.88 -9.26
C VAL A 82 -8.76 5.63 -8.61
N HIS A 83 -8.62 4.59 -7.77
CA HIS A 83 -7.32 4.19 -7.23
C HIS A 83 -6.30 3.88 -8.34
N GLU A 84 -6.67 3.03 -9.31
CA GLU A 84 -5.77 2.66 -10.40
C GLU A 84 -5.45 3.84 -11.33
N MET A 85 -6.42 4.74 -11.57
CA MET A 85 -6.17 6.01 -12.28
C MET A 85 -5.11 6.85 -11.57
N LEU A 86 -5.31 7.14 -10.27
CA LEU A 86 -4.38 7.94 -9.48
C LEU A 86 -3.00 7.29 -9.36
N LYS A 87 -2.95 5.95 -9.31
CA LYS A 87 -1.71 5.17 -9.32
C LYS A 87 -0.99 5.26 -10.66
N GLY A 88 -1.71 5.27 -11.78
CA GLY A 88 -1.12 5.54 -13.10
C GLY A 88 -0.52 6.94 -13.21
N MET A 89 -1.15 7.93 -12.56
CA MET A 89 -0.71 9.33 -12.59
C MET A 89 0.48 9.60 -11.65
N PHE A 90 0.42 9.12 -10.41
CA PHE A 90 1.34 9.55 -9.33
C PHE A 90 2.12 8.40 -8.69
N GLY A 91 1.79 7.16 -9.04
CA GLY A 91 2.45 5.99 -8.50
C GLY A 91 3.91 5.86 -8.96
N SER A 92 4.68 5.09 -8.21
CA SER A 92 6.03 4.70 -8.62
C SER A 92 5.94 3.90 -9.92
N LYS A 93 6.88 4.10 -10.84
CA LYS A 93 6.98 3.26 -12.05
C LYS A 93 7.92 2.09 -11.81
N ARG A 94 7.59 0.94 -12.36
CA ARG A 94 8.44 -0.25 -12.41
C ARG A 94 8.79 -0.55 -13.85
N GLN A 95 10.05 -0.89 -14.10
CA GLN A 95 10.49 -1.35 -15.41
C GLN A 95 10.42 -2.87 -15.47
N LEU A 96 9.84 -3.39 -16.56
CA LEU A 96 9.88 -4.79 -16.95
C LEU A 96 10.82 -4.90 -18.15
N VAL A 97 11.71 -5.89 -18.12
CA VAL A 97 12.62 -6.16 -19.23
C VAL A 97 12.05 -7.34 -20.02
N GLY A 98 11.71 -7.09 -21.28
CA GLY A 98 11.30 -8.12 -22.23
C GLY A 98 12.46 -9.04 -22.62
N ALA A 99 12.16 -10.22 -23.14
CA ALA A 99 13.18 -11.17 -23.62
C ALA A 99 13.98 -10.63 -24.83
N ASP A 100 13.42 -9.66 -25.53
CA ASP A 100 14.03 -8.88 -26.63
C ASP A 100 14.82 -7.65 -26.16
N GLY A 101 14.88 -7.40 -24.85
CA GLY A 101 15.54 -6.23 -24.26
C GLY A 101 14.68 -4.96 -24.23
N VAL A 102 13.41 -5.03 -24.64
CA VAL A 102 12.50 -3.87 -24.58
C VAL A 102 12.12 -3.58 -23.13
N LEU A 103 12.28 -2.32 -22.73
CA LEU A 103 11.87 -1.83 -21.41
C LEU A 103 10.40 -1.38 -21.46
N LEU A 104 9.56 -2.01 -20.64
CA LEU A 104 8.17 -1.63 -20.42
C LEU A 104 8.03 -0.95 -19.05
N GLU A 105 7.62 0.32 -19.03
CA GLU A 105 7.25 1.00 -17.79
C GLU A 105 5.81 0.67 -17.42
N VAL A 106 5.62 0.03 -16.26
CA VAL A 106 4.30 -0.25 -15.68
C VAL A 106 4.14 0.50 -14.36
N PRO A 107 2.90 0.84 -13.96
CA PRO A 107 2.65 1.32 -12.62
C PRO A 107 3.11 0.29 -11.58
N GLY A 108 4.04 0.69 -10.72
CA GLY A 108 4.49 -0.06 -9.56
C GLY A 108 3.38 -0.21 -8.54
N SER A 109 3.51 -1.19 -7.64
CA SER A 109 2.48 -1.45 -6.66
C SER A 109 2.49 -0.39 -5.56
N THR A 110 1.32 0.18 -5.24
CA THR A 110 1.16 1.06 -4.08
C THR A 110 1.35 0.31 -2.76
N SER A 111 1.27 -1.03 -2.77
CA SER A 111 1.59 -1.88 -1.62
C SER A 111 3.09 -2.04 -1.35
N GLU A 112 3.95 -1.67 -2.31
CA GLU A 112 5.41 -1.73 -2.19
C GLU A 112 6.02 -0.39 -1.73
N MET A 113 5.22 0.68 -1.66
CA MET A 113 5.66 2.01 -1.23
C MET A 113 5.98 2.04 0.28
N SER A 114 7.05 2.76 0.63
CA SER A 114 7.33 3.15 2.02
C SER A 114 6.27 4.12 2.55
N LYS A 115 6.24 4.34 3.87
CA LYS A 115 5.34 5.31 4.51
C LYS A 115 5.53 6.71 3.93
N GLU A 116 6.78 7.10 3.73
CA GLU A 116 7.18 8.41 3.21
C GLU A 116 6.78 8.55 1.74
N GLN A 117 7.01 7.51 0.94
CA GLN A 117 6.59 7.47 -0.46
C GLN A 117 5.07 7.53 -0.59
N PHE A 118 4.34 6.86 0.30
CA PHE A 118 2.89 6.89 0.29
C PHE A 118 2.32 8.24 0.78
N ALA A 119 2.97 8.90 1.74
CA ALA A 119 2.62 10.27 2.11
C ALA A 119 2.80 11.24 0.93
N GLN A 120 3.95 11.19 0.25
CA GLN A 120 4.20 12.00 -0.95
C GLN A 120 3.21 11.69 -2.08
N TYR A 121 2.80 10.43 -2.22
CA TYR A 121 1.75 10.03 -3.16
C TYR A 121 0.41 10.71 -2.83
N ILE A 122 0.00 10.68 -1.56
CA ILE A 122 -1.22 11.37 -1.10
C ILE A 122 -1.12 12.88 -1.33
N ASP A 123 0.02 13.50 -1.05
CA ASP A 123 0.23 14.94 -1.24
C ASP A 123 0.04 15.33 -2.71
N ARG A 124 0.56 14.52 -3.65
CA ARG A 124 0.35 14.72 -5.09
C ARG A 124 -1.11 14.56 -5.51
N VAL A 125 -1.82 13.58 -4.94
CA VAL A 125 -3.26 13.40 -5.16
C VAL A 125 -4.04 14.61 -4.66
N ALA A 126 -3.72 15.11 -3.46
CA ALA A 126 -4.38 16.27 -2.87
C ALA A 126 -4.13 17.54 -3.68
N GLN A 127 -2.89 17.76 -4.14
CA GLN A 127 -2.55 18.88 -5.02
C GLN A 127 -3.35 18.81 -6.33
N TRP A 128 -3.38 17.63 -6.97
CA TRP A 128 -4.15 17.44 -8.20
C TRP A 128 -5.65 17.66 -7.99
N ALA A 129 -6.21 17.16 -6.88
CA ALA A 129 -7.61 17.37 -6.56
C ALA A 129 -7.94 18.87 -6.36
N ALA A 130 -7.04 19.64 -5.75
CA ALA A 130 -7.19 21.08 -5.61
C ALA A 130 -7.13 21.81 -6.97
N GLU A 131 -6.19 21.43 -7.83
CA GLU A 131 -5.97 22.08 -9.13
C GLU A 131 -7.06 21.73 -10.16
N PHE A 132 -7.47 20.46 -10.25
CA PHE A 132 -8.29 19.95 -11.35
C PHE A 132 -9.75 19.67 -10.94
N LEU A 133 -9.99 19.33 -9.69
CA LEU A 133 -11.35 19.09 -9.19
C LEU A 133 -11.89 20.30 -8.40
N GLY A 134 -11.00 21.23 -7.99
CA GLY A 134 -11.37 22.39 -7.18
C GLY A 134 -11.73 22.03 -5.74
N ILE A 135 -11.27 20.88 -5.23
CA ILE A 135 -11.57 20.41 -3.87
C ILE A 135 -10.32 20.39 -3.00
N ALA A 136 -10.47 20.69 -1.71
CA ALA A 136 -9.44 20.49 -0.71
C ALA A 136 -9.68 19.16 0.00
N ILE A 137 -8.69 18.26 -0.02
CA ILE A 137 -8.77 16.97 0.67
C ILE A 137 -8.63 17.20 2.18
N SER A 138 -9.54 16.64 2.97
CA SER A 138 -9.55 16.79 4.43
C SER A 138 -8.30 16.16 5.05
N GLU A 139 -7.59 16.87 5.94
CA GLU A 139 -6.39 16.32 6.58
C GLU A 139 -6.71 15.12 7.48
N ALA A 140 -5.80 14.15 7.53
CA ALA A 140 -5.86 13.07 8.51
C ALA A 140 -5.71 13.66 9.92
N VAL A 141 -6.73 13.49 10.78
CA VAL A 141 -6.62 13.78 12.21
C VAL A 141 -5.47 12.92 12.75
N ARG A 142 -4.38 13.59 13.16
CA ARG A 142 -3.12 12.96 13.59
C ARG A 142 -3.22 12.32 14.96
#